data_AF-A0A0E3WYI4-F1
#
_entry.id   AF-A0A0E3WYI4-F1
#
_cell.length_a   1.000
_cell.length_b   1.000
_cell.length_c   1.000
_cell.angle_alpha   90.00
_cell.angle_beta   90.00
_cell.angle_gamma   90.00
#
_symmetry.space_group_name_H-M   'P 1'
#
loop_
_entity.id
_entity.type
_entity.pdbx_description
1 polymer ?
#
loop_
_entity_poly.entity_id
_entity_poly.type
_entity_poly.pdbx_seq_one_letter_code
_entity_poly.pdbx_strand_id
1 'polypeptide(L)'
;MSGGIYYDTDGKLSLEVTAKSLPRGTGRIWKKECFFETGGYQVEPSPDSISNIKALLRGWRLMQYTEVVQIQKRKTSAANGLWNGYLKNGWMAYYLGKNSFMALLNVLHLSVKSPYYTGIAYCWGYFSSAIRRDKKIQDPEVRAYYKNQGPGGLLSRISKNVSSNSRDIKEREQ
;
A
#
# COMPACT_ATOMS: atom_id res chain seq x y z
N MET A 1 3.03 -8.05 -11.08
CA MET A 1 2.21 -9.10 -10.43
C MET A 1 2.96 -9.63 -9.21
N SER A 2 2.28 -10.20 -8.21
CA SER A 2 2.93 -10.94 -7.11
C SER A 2 2.12 -12.18 -6.71
N GLY A 3 2.73 -13.12 -6.00
CA GLY A 3 2.02 -14.24 -5.37
C GLY A 3 1.23 -13.83 -4.12
N GLY A 4 0.41 -14.75 -3.62
CA GLY A 4 -0.21 -14.69 -2.30
C GLY A 4 0.83 -14.94 -1.21
N ILE A 5 0.80 -14.15 -0.13
CA ILE A 5 1.70 -14.36 1.01
C ILE A 5 1.00 -15.22 2.06
N TYR A 6 1.68 -16.29 2.45
CA TYR A 6 1.27 -17.19 3.50
C TYR A 6 2.27 -17.09 4.65
N TYR A 7 1.76 -16.94 5.87
CA TYR A 7 2.57 -17.06 7.06
C TYR A 7 2.58 -18.51 7.52
N ASP A 8 3.77 -19.03 7.79
CA ASP A 8 3.93 -20.27 8.55
C ASP A 8 3.97 -19.90 10.04
N THR A 9 2.93 -20.30 10.78
CA THR A 9 2.89 -20.18 12.24
C THR A 9 2.64 -21.58 12.78
N ASP A 10 3.66 -22.20 13.40
CA ASP A 10 3.61 -23.56 13.97
C ASP A 10 2.98 -24.63 13.04
N GLY A 11 3.38 -24.67 11.76
CA GLY A 11 2.93 -25.70 10.82
C GLY A 11 1.52 -25.48 10.27
N LYS A 12 0.86 -24.36 10.60
CA LYS A 12 -0.40 -23.92 9.97
C LYS A 12 -0.17 -22.72 9.07
N LEU A 13 -0.32 -22.94 7.76
CA LEU A 13 -0.32 -21.88 6.74
C LEU A 13 -1.54 -20.98 6.92
N SER A 14 -1.32 -19.76 7.41
CA SER A 14 -2.36 -18.74 7.53
C SER A 14 -2.21 -17.73 6.40
N LEU A 15 -3.23 -17.61 5.55
CA LEU A 15 -3.24 -16.63 4.46
C LEU A 15 -3.28 -15.21 5.03
N GLU A 16 -2.34 -14.35 4.62
CA GLU A 16 -2.46 -12.92 4.88
C GLU A 16 -3.50 -12.34 3.92
N VAL A 17 -4.73 -12.13 4.41
CA VAL A 17 -5.81 -11.53 3.62
C VAL A 17 -5.40 -10.11 3.20
N THR A 18 -4.94 -9.98 1.96
CA THR A 18 -4.60 -8.70 1.31
C THR A 18 -5.56 -8.45 0.15
N ALA A 19 -5.77 -7.17 -0.18
CA ALA A 19 -6.49 -6.78 -1.39
C ALA A 19 -5.83 -7.38 -2.64
N LYS A 20 -6.56 -8.24 -3.38
CA LYS A 20 -6.11 -8.92 -4.61
C LYS A 20 -5.58 -7.97 -5.71
N SER A 21 -5.89 -6.68 -5.60
CA SER A 21 -5.58 -5.62 -6.56
C SER A 21 -4.22 -4.95 -6.34
N LEU A 22 -3.46 -5.31 -5.29
CA LEU A 22 -2.16 -4.70 -5.00
C LEU A 22 -1.08 -5.76 -4.79
N PRO A 23 -0.09 -5.88 -5.69
CA PRO A 23 1.00 -6.80 -5.51
C PRO A 23 1.87 -6.35 -4.33
N ARG A 24 2.24 -7.31 -3.49
CA ARG A 24 3.10 -7.11 -2.32
C ARG A 24 4.54 -6.90 -2.76
N GLY A 25 5.35 -6.23 -1.93
CA GLY A 25 6.77 -6.00 -2.21
C GLY A 25 7.57 -7.27 -2.52
N THR A 26 7.27 -8.38 -1.84
CA THR A 26 7.97 -9.65 -1.98
C THR A 26 7.51 -10.44 -3.20
N GLY A 27 8.46 -11.05 -3.91
CA GLY A 27 8.19 -11.98 -5.02
C GLY A 27 7.36 -11.37 -6.15
N ARG A 28 7.70 -10.13 -6.52
CA ARG A 28 7.09 -9.41 -7.64
C ARG A 28 7.75 -9.75 -8.95
N ILE A 29 6.92 -9.92 -9.97
CA ILE A 29 7.36 -10.01 -11.37
C ILE A 29 6.82 -8.81 -12.13
N TRP A 30 7.68 -8.25 -12.97
CA TRP A 30 7.43 -7.07 -13.78
C TRP A 30 7.54 -7.44 -15.26
N LYS A 31 6.65 -6.89 -16.08
CA LYS A 31 6.95 -6.78 -17.51
C LYS A 31 8.08 -5.78 -17.69
N LYS A 32 8.97 -6.06 -18.64
CA LYS A 32 10.16 -5.23 -18.89
C LYS A 32 9.79 -3.78 -19.19
N GLU A 33 8.76 -3.59 -20.00
CA GLU A 33 8.24 -2.29 -20.43
C GLU A 33 7.73 -1.49 -19.22
N CYS A 34 6.90 -2.14 -18.39
CA CYS A 34 6.38 -1.56 -17.16
C CYS A 34 7.50 -1.12 -16.19
N PHE A 35 8.59 -1.90 -16.10
CA PHE A 35 9.73 -1.54 -15.26
C PHE A 35 10.41 -0.25 -15.73
N PHE A 36 10.69 -0.11 -17.03
CA PHE A 36 11.32 1.10 -17.56
C PHE A 36 10.40 2.31 -17.54
N GLU A 37 9.13 2.15 -17.89
CA GLU A 37 8.15 3.25 -17.90
C GLU A 37 7.90 3.87 -16.52
N THR A 38 8.02 3.06 -15.46
CA THR A 38 7.86 3.50 -14.07
C THR A 38 9.14 4.06 -13.44
N GLY A 39 10.24 4.11 -14.21
CA GLY A 39 11.53 4.62 -13.77
C GLY A 39 12.37 3.60 -13.00
N GLY A 40 12.09 2.30 -13.15
CA GLY A 40 12.86 1.24 -12.50
C GLY A 40 12.68 1.17 -10.97
N TYR A 41 13.66 0.61 -10.29
CA TYR A 41 13.62 0.46 -8.83
C TYR A 41 14.16 1.70 -8.11
N GLN A 42 13.26 2.45 -7.50
CA GLN A 42 13.58 3.71 -6.82
C GLN A 42 14.20 3.45 -5.44
N VAL A 43 15.20 4.24 -5.05
CA VAL A 43 15.80 4.17 -3.70
C VAL A 43 15.02 5.07 -2.75
N GLU A 44 13.82 4.61 -2.40
CA GLU A 44 12.85 5.37 -1.61
C GLU A 44 12.29 4.50 -0.47
N PRO A 45 11.79 5.07 0.65
CA PRO A 45 11.34 4.31 1.82
C PRO A 45 10.16 3.34 1.59
N SER A 46 9.48 3.38 0.44
CA SER A 46 8.51 2.37 0.01
C SER A 46 8.50 2.25 -1.52
N PRO A 47 9.52 1.60 -2.09
CA PRO A 47 9.68 1.53 -3.53
C PRO A 47 8.60 0.64 -4.15
N ASP A 48 8.07 -0.31 -3.38
CA ASP A 48 6.96 -1.18 -3.74
C ASP A 48 5.64 -0.41 -3.95
N SER A 49 5.31 0.52 -3.05
CA SER A 49 4.09 1.33 -3.15
C SER A 49 4.24 2.38 -4.26
N ILE A 50 5.40 3.04 -4.33
CA ILE A 50 5.69 4.06 -5.36
C ILE A 50 5.57 3.46 -6.75
N SER A 51 6.20 2.31 -6.98
CA SER A 51 6.23 1.64 -8.26
C SER A 51 4.85 1.08 -8.66
N ASN A 52 4.04 0.63 -7.69
CA ASN A 52 2.62 0.30 -7.90
C ASN A 52 1.80 1.51 -8.37
N ILE A 53 1.99 2.65 -7.71
CA ILE A 53 1.25 3.88 -8.04
C ILE A 53 1.60 4.33 -9.46
N LYS A 54 2.89 4.36 -9.80
CA LYS A 54 3.34 4.71 -11.15
C LYS A 54 2.78 3.77 -12.20
N ALA A 55 2.82 2.46 -11.95
CA ALA A 55 2.22 1.48 -12.84
C ALA A 55 0.72 1.75 -13.07
N LEU A 56 -0.05 1.99 -12.00
CA LEU A 56 -1.47 2.34 -12.09
C LEU A 56 -1.73 3.64 -12.86
N LEU A 57 -0.92 4.68 -12.61
CA LEU A 57 -1.03 5.97 -13.31
C LEU A 57 -0.78 5.84 -14.82
N ARG A 58 0.07 4.89 -15.21
CA ARG A 58 0.34 4.54 -16.61
C ARG A 58 -0.62 3.49 -17.18
N GLY A 59 -1.68 3.13 -16.45
CA GLY A 59 -2.72 2.22 -16.93
C GLY A 59 -2.37 0.74 -16.85
N TRP A 60 -1.25 0.37 -16.22
CA TRP A 60 -0.91 -1.04 -16.02
C TRP A 60 -1.85 -1.68 -15.01
N ARG A 61 -2.32 -2.89 -15.34
CA ARG A 61 -3.13 -3.71 -14.42
C ARG A 61 -2.22 -4.34 -13.36
N LEU A 62 -2.56 -4.12 -12.10
CA LEU A 62 -1.91 -4.74 -10.96
C LEU A 62 -2.72 -5.97 -10.51
N MET A 63 -2.05 -7.11 -10.36
CA MET A 63 -2.69 -8.37 -9.96
C MET A 63 -1.84 -9.11 -8.94
N GLN A 64 -2.51 -9.68 -7.94
CA GLN A 64 -1.97 -10.66 -7.02
C GLN A 64 -2.61 -12.03 -7.30
N TYR A 65 -1.80 -13.03 -7.62
CA TYR A 65 -2.26 -14.40 -7.84
C TYR A 65 -2.19 -15.17 -6.52
N THR A 66 -3.36 -15.48 -5.95
CA THR A 66 -3.45 -16.25 -4.69
C THR A 66 -3.07 -17.72 -4.86
N GLU A 67 -3.09 -18.23 -6.10
CA GLU A 67 -2.68 -19.59 -6.45
C GLU A 67 -1.15 -19.78 -6.37
N VAL A 68 -0.38 -18.70 -6.53
CA VAL A 68 1.08 -18.74 -6.39
C VAL A 68 1.44 -18.46 -4.93
N VAL A 69 1.77 -19.52 -4.21
CA VAL A 69 2.06 -19.50 -2.77
C VAL A 69 3.49 -19.00 -2.51
N GLN A 70 3.61 -17.89 -1.78
CA GLN A 70 4.89 -17.44 -1.23
C GLN A 70 4.85 -17.57 0.29
N ILE A 71 5.71 -18.42 0.84
CA ILE A 71 5.81 -18.65 2.28
C ILE A 71 6.78 -17.62 2.86
N GLN A 72 6.26 -16.68 3.66
CA GLN A 72 7.08 -15.72 4.38
C GLN A 72 7.31 -16.22 5.80
N LYS A 73 8.56 -16.61 6.12
CA LYS A 73 8.94 -17.12 7.45
C LYS A 73 8.89 -16.05 8.57
N ARG A 74 8.66 -14.78 8.24
CA ARG A 74 8.63 -13.67 9.21
C ARG A 74 7.45 -12.74 8.92
N LYS A 75 6.70 -12.37 9.96
CA LYS A 75 5.65 -11.33 9.85
C LYS A 75 6.24 -9.98 9.46
N THR A 76 5.66 -9.36 8.43
CA THR A 76 6.00 -7.99 8.03
C THR A 76 5.69 -7.04 9.20
N SER A 77 6.61 -6.13 9.53
CA SER A 77 6.54 -5.21 10.69
C SER A 77 6.68 -5.83 12.10
N ALA A 78 6.92 -7.13 12.25
CA ALA A 78 7.15 -7.76 13.56
C ALA A 78 8.60 -7.64 14.07
N ALA A 79 9.48 -6.98 13.32
CA ALA A 79 10.90 -6.92 13.65
C ALA A 79 11.22 -6.12 14.93
N ASN A 80 10.49 -5.03 15.17
CA ASN A 80 10.81 -4.04 16.22
C ASN A 80 9.64 -3.77 17.18
N GLY A 81 8.63 -4.65 17.21
CA GLY A 81 7.40 -4.45 17.98
C GLY A 81 6.36 -3.56 17.27
N LEU A 82 5.08 -3.72 17.65
CA LEU A 82 3.94 -3.04 17.04
C LEU A 82 4.09 -1.51 17.09
N TRP A 83 4.53 -0.98 18.23
CA TRP A 83 4.74 0.47 18.41
C TRP A 83 5.65 1.08 17.34
N ASN A 84 6.85 0.52 17.16
CA ASN A 84 7.81 1.04 16.17
C ASN A 84 7.32 0.85 14.73
N GLY A 85 6.55 -0.21 14.47
CA GLY A 85 5.91 -0.42 13.16
C GLY A 85 4.90 0.68 12.83
N TYR A 86 4.00 1.00 13.77
CA TYR A 86 3.00 2.05 13.57
C TYR A 86 3.60 3.45 13.56
N LEU A 87 4.64 3.70 14.36
CA LEU A 87 5.42 4.94 14.31
C LEU A 87 6.01 5.17 12.91
N LYS A 88 6.65 4.14 12.33
CA LYS A 88 7.17 4.18 10.96
C LYS A 88 6.06 4.37 9.93
N ASN A 89 4.90 3.74 10.13
CA ASN A 89 3.75 3.93 9.24
C ASN A 89 3.23 5.37 9.26
N GLY A 90 3.20 6.02 10.43
CA GLY A 90 2.84 7.43 10.59
C GLY A 90 3.82 8.35 9.89
N TRP A 91 5.12 8.12 10.11
CA TRP A 91 6.21 8.81 9.41
C TRP A 91 6.10 8.64 7.88
N MET A 92 5.85 7.41 7.40
CA MET A 92 5.68 7.09 5.98
C MET A 92 4.47 7.81 5.37
N ALA A 93 3.37 7.91 6.12
CA ALA A 93 2.20 8.65 5.66
C ALA A 93 2.49 10.14 5.48
N TYR A 94 3.31 10.73 6.33
CA TYR A 94 3.80 12.10 6.16
C TYR A 94 4.75 12.21 4.96
N TYR A 95 5.71 11.28 4.84
CA TYR A 95 6.67 11.20 3.74
C TYR A 95 6.00 11.19 2.36
N LEU A 96 4.99 10.34 2.20
CA LEU A 96 4.21 10.19 0.97
C LEU A 96 3.24 11.35 0.70
N GLY A 97 3.11 12.29 1.65
CA GLY A 97 2.25 13.46 1.50
C GLY A 97 0.76 13.14 1.63
N LYS A 98 0.38 12.14 2.43
CA LYS A 98 -1.04 11.88 2.72
C LYS A 98 -1.67 13.08 3.41
N ASN A 99 -2.91 13.40 3.03
CA ASN A 99 -3.69 14.48 3.63
C ASN A 99 -3.86 14.26 5.14
N SER A 100 -3.68 15.32 5.94
CA SER A 100 -3.80 15.26 7.40
C SER A 100 -5.15 14.75 7.87
N PHE A 101 -6.22 15.04 7.13
CA PHE A 101 -7.56 14.52 7.42
C PHE A 101 -7.65 12.99 7.32
N MET A 102 -7.05 12.38 6.30
CA MET A 102 -6.99 10.91 6.20
C MET A 102 -6.07 10.30 7.23
N ALA A 103 -4.98 10.99 7.56
CA ALA A 103 -4.11 10.56 8.64
C ALA A 103 -4.90 10.51 9.95
N LEU A 104 -5.72 11.52 10.25
CA LEU A 104 -6.59 11.56 11.43
C LEU A 104 -7.65 10.44 11.42
N LEU A 105 -8.31 10.20 10.28
CA LEU A 105 -9.26 9.08 10.16
C LEU A 105 -8.58 7.73 10.40
N ASN A 106 -7.36 7.54 9.89
CA ASN A 106 -6.58 6.33 10.16
C ASN A 106 -6.20 6.22 11.64
N VAL A 107 -5.83 7.33 12.30
CA VAL A 107 -5.57 7.34 13.75
C VAL A 107 -6.83 6.88 14.49
N LEU A 108 -8.00 7.45 14.20
CA LEU A 108 -9.25 7.07 14.85
C LEU A 108 -9.57 5.58 14.62
N HIS A 109 -9.44 5.12 13.38
CA HIS A 109 -9.69 3.71 13.06
C HIS A 109 -8.73 2.76 13.80
N LEU A 110 -7.45 3.09 13.87
CA LEU A 110 -6.44 2.31 14.59
C LEU A 110 -6.59 2.40 16.11
N SER A 111 -7.04 3.54 16.64
CA SER A 111 -7.32 3.73 18.06
C SER A 111 -8.59 3.03 18.54
N VAL A 112 -9.49 2.63 17.63
CA VAL A 112 -10.70 1.84 17.96
C VAL A 112 -10.42 0.33 17.87
N LYS A 113 -9.37 -0.07 17.14
CA LYS A 113 -9.01 -1.49 16.97
C LYS A 113 -7.95 -1.88 18.00
N SER A 114 -8.17 -3.01 18.68
CA SER A 114 -7.12 -3.58 19.56
C SER A 114 -5.87 -3.94 18.73
N PRO A 115 -4.65 -3.54 19.12
CA PRO A 115 -4.31 -2.77 20.33
C PRO A 115 -4.46 -1.24 20.15
N TYR A 116 -5.15 -0.58 21.08
CA TYR A 116 -5.49 0.85 21.01
C TYR A 116 -4.27 1.80 20.93
N TYR A 117 -3.13 1.41 21.51
CA TYR A 117 -1.90 2.22 21.49
C TYR A 117 -1.30 2.37 20.07
N THR A 118 -1.74 1.56 19.11
CA THR A 118 -1.24 1.61 17.72
C THR A 118 -1.63 2.90 17.01
N GLY A 119 -2.84 3.41 17.28
CA GLY A 119 -3.27 4.72 16.78
C GLY A 119 -2.42 5.87 17.32
N ILE A 120 -2.04 5.81 18.60
CA ILE A 120 -1.15 6.79 19.24
C ILE A 120 0.24 6.77 18.59
N ALA A 121 0.81 5.59 18.38
CA ALA A 121 2.11 5.45 17.72
C ALA A 121 2.10 6.04 16.30
N TYR A 122 1.05 5.76 15.51
CA TYR A 122 0.89 6.32 14.17
C TYR A 122 0.71 7.84 14.20
N CYS A 123 -0.13 8.33 15.11
CA CYS A 123 -0.36 9.76 15.34
C CYS A 123 0.98 10.46 15.63
N TRP A 124 1.73 9.93 16.60
CA TRP A 124 3.04 10.46 16.96
C TRP A 124 4.00 10.50 15.77
N GLY A 125 4.07 9.43 14.98
CA GLY A 125 4.93 9.38 13.79
C GLY A 125 4.57 10.42 12.75
N TYR A 126 3.28 10.65 12.50
CA TYR A 126 2.82 11.63 11.52
C TYR A 126 3.03 13.08 12.00
N PHE A 127 2.59 13.39 13.22
CA PHE A 127 2.65 14.76 13.75
C PHE A 127 4.08 15.17 14.12
N SER A 128 4.89 14.26 14.68
CA SER A 128 6.29 14.57 14.96
C SER A 128 7.06 14.91 13.68
N SER A 129 6.83 14.18 12.58
CA SER A 129 7.38 14.51 11.27
C SER A 129 6.83 15.80 10.68
N ALA A 130 5.56 16.12 10.94
CA ALA A 130 4.96 17.38 10.52
C ALA A 130 5.61 18.58 11.24
N ILE A 131 5.83 18.46 12.55
CA ILE A 131 6.49 19.48 13.38
C ILE A 131 7.96 19.64 12.96
N ARG A 132 8.66 18.51 12.73
CA ARG A 132 10.06 18.50 12.26
C ARG A 132 10.23 18.95 10.82
N ARG A 133 9.14 19.05 10.05
CA ARG A 133 9.14 19.33 8.61
C ARG A 133 10.09 18.37 7.87
N ASP A 134 9.96 17.08 8.17
CA ASP A 134 10.76 16.03 7.55
C ASP A 134 10.66 16.08 6.02
N LYS A 135 11.67 15.53 5.33
CA LYS A 135 11.66 15.43 3.87
C LYS A 135 10.41 14.68 3.40
N LYS A 136 9.77 15.20 2.35
CA LYS A 136 8.68 14.53 1.65
C LYS A 136 9.20 13.91 0.36
N ILE A 137 8.44 12.98 -0.19
CA ILE A 137 8.73 12.41 -1.51
C ILE A 137 8.85 13.53 -2.56
N GLN A 138 9.95 13.48 -3.32
CA GLN A 138 10.23 14.46 -4.37
C GLN A 138 9.43 14.20 -5.64
N ASP A 139 8.92 12.97 -5.79
CA ASP A 139 8.12 12.56 -6.94
C ASP A 139 6.74 13.27 -6.96
N PRO A 140 6.50 14.17 -7.93
CA PRO A 140 5.26 14.92 -7.99
C PRO A 140 4.05 14.05 -8.38
N GLU A 141 4.24 12.97 -9.15
CA GLU A 141 3.16 12.07 -9.57
C GLU A 141 2.60 11.32 -8.35
N VAL A 142 3.49 10.77 -7.52
CA VAL A 142 3.11 10.06 -6.29
C VAL A 142 2.47 11.01 -5.28
N ARG A 143 3.01 12.23 -5.16
CA ARG A 143 2.45 13.25 -4.27
C ARG A 143 1.06 13.68 -4.71
N ALA A 144 0.85 13.90 -6.01
CA ALA A 144 -0.46 14.22 -6.57
C ALA A 144 -1.45 13.06 -6.34
N TYR A 145 -1.01 11.82 -6.49
CA TYR A 145 -1.81 10.63 -6.24
C TYR A 145 -2.31 10.53 -4.79
N TYR A 146 -1.46 10.80 -3.79
CA TYR A 146 -1.87 10.80 -2.39
C TYR A 146 -2.69 12.03 -1.98
N LYS A 147 -2.43 13.19 -2.60
CA LYS A 147 -3.24 14.40 -2.40
C LYS A 147 -4.66 14.23 -2.96
N ASN A 148 -4.78 13.62 -4.14
CA ASN A 148 -6.04 13.38 -4.84
C ASN A 148 -6.82 12.18 -4.29
N GLN A 149 -6.24 11.37 -3.39
CA GLN A 149 -6.94 10.28 -2.70
C GLN A 149 -8.03 10.77 -1.72
N GLY A 150 -8.37 12.07 -1.74
CA GLY A 150 -9.47 12.73 -1.02
C GLY A 150 -10.80 11.95 -1.07
N PRO A 151 -11.78 12.31 -0.22
CA PRO A 151 -13.12 11.73 -0.27
C PRO A 151 -13.72 11.72 -1.70
N GLY A 152 -13.44 12.73 -2.54
CA GLY A 152 -13.86 12.77 -3.95
C GLY A 152 -13.06 11.87 -4.91
N GLY A 153 -11.79 11.57 -4.62
CA GLY A 153 -10.95 10.70 -5.45
C GLY A 153 -11.20 9.21 -5.23
N LEU A 154 -11.66 8.83 -4.04
CA LEU A 154 -12.08 7.46 -3.74
C LEU A 154 -13.36 7.08 -4.51
N LEU A 155 -14.32 8.01 -4.58
CA LEU A 155 -15.58 7.82 -5.29
C LEU A 155 -15.39 7.66 -6.81
N SER A 156 -14.53 8.48 -7.43
CA SER A 156 -14.26 8.37 -8.87
C SER A 156 -13.54 7.06 -9.25
N ARG A 157 -12.73 6.50 -8.33
CA ARG A 157 -12.04 5.22 -8.54
C ARG A 157 -12.94 4.01 -8.34
N ILE A 158 -13.87 4.06 -7.38
CA ILE A 158 -14.90 3.03 -7.26
C ILE A 158 -15.71 2.97 -8.57
N SER A 159 -16.11 4.13 -9.10
CA SER A 159 -16.82 4.22 -10.37
C SER A 159 -16.02 3.67 -11.57
N LYS A 160 -14.73 4.02 -11.71
CA LYS A 160 -13.87 3.51 -12.80
C LYS A 160 -13.52 2.03 -12.67
N ASN A 161 -13.30 1.51 -11.46
CA ASN A 161 -13.01 0.09 -11.27
C ASN A 161 -14.26 -0.77 -11.50
N VAL A 162 -15.45 -0.28 -11.12
CA VAL A 162 -16.72 -0.99 -11.39
C VAL A 162 -16.99 -1.07 -12.90
N SER A 163 -16.71 -0.01 -13.68
CA SER A 163 -16.92 -0.04 -15.14
C SER A 163 -15.88 -0.86 -15.90
N SER A 164 -14.66 -0.96 -15.39
CA SER A 164 -13.63 -1.85 -15.95
C SER A 164 -13.92 -3.32 -15.65
N ASN A 165 -14.43 -3.63 -14.46
CA ASN A 165 -14.65 -5.02 -14.03
C ASN A 165 -15.90 -5.63 -14.69
N SER A 166 -16.91 -4.82 -15.01
CA SER A 166 -18.14 -5.27 -15.70
C SER A 166 -17.93 -5.64 -17.18
N ARG A 167 -16.91 -5.08 -17.84
CA ARG A 167 -16.54 -5.45 -19.22
C ARG A 167 -15.76 -6.77 -19.29
N ASP A 168 -14.91 -7.03 -18.30
CA ASP A 168 -14.01 -8.19 -18.24
C ASP A 168 -14.74 -9.49 -17.83
N ILE A 169 -15.89 -9.39 -17.14
CA ILE A 169 -16.77 -10.55 -16.86
C ILE A 169 -17.45 -11.03 -18.15
N LYS A 170 -17.83 -10.10 -19.05
CA LYS A 170 -18.45 -10.43 -20.33
C LYS A 170 -17.50 -11.10 -21.33
N GLU A 171 -16.20 -10.81 -21.26
CA GLU A 171 -15.18 -11.39 -22.16
C GLU A 171 -14.66 -12.76 -21.67
N ARG A 172 -15.01 -13.19 -20.45
CA ARG A 172 -14.62 -14.50 -19.89
C ARG A 172 -15.71 -15.56 -19.96
N GLU A 173 -16.92 -15.18 -20.39
CA GLU A 173 -18.06 -16.09 -20.61
C GLU A 173 -18.31 -16.39 -22.12
N GLN A 174 -17.38 -16.01 -23.00
CA GLN A 174 -17.34 -16.38 -24.43
C GLN A 174 -16.05 -17.15 -24.72
#